data_AF-A0A7Y7P4J8-F1
#
_entry.id   AF-A0A7Y7P4J8-F1
#
_cell.length_a   1.000
_cell.length_b   1.000
_cell.length_c   1.000
_cell.angle_alpha   90.00
_cell.angle_beta   90.00
_cell.angle_gamma   90.00
#
_symmetry.space_group_name_H-M   'P 1'
#
loop_
_entity.id
_entity.type
_entity.pdbx_description
1 polymer ?
#
loop_
_entity_poly.entity_id
_entity_poly.type
_entity_poly.pdbx_seq_one_letter_code
_entity_poly.pdbx_strand_id
1 'polypeptide(L)'
;MNINWKFGSRNLTIIQIVIGLVFGIATGYLIFNYTTMTGMQYFFCRVFLSLGITLIGSAFLEGTVKINWTISKVLSVKAFGWIAIFILLYYFNPPSAPIP
;
A
#
# COMPACT_ATOMS: atom_id res chain seq x y z
N MET A 1 -12.48 -26.86 -13.61
CA MET A 1 -11.39 -26.32 -12.78
C MET A 1 -12.01 -25.86 -11.47
N ASN A 2 -11.81 -26.61 -10.38
CA ASN A 2 -12.52 -26.38 -9.12
C ASN A 2 -11.67 -25.43 -8.27
N ILE A 3 -12.02 -24.13 -8.27
CA ILE A 3 -11.31 -23.12 -7.49
C ILE A 3 -11.84 -23.22 -6.07
N ASN A 4 -11.07 -23.86 -5.20
CA ASN A 4 -11.41 -24.04 -3.80
C ASN A 4 -11.03 -22.77 -3.03
N TRP A 5 -12.01 -21.88 -2.86
CA TRP A 5 -11.86 -20.60 -2.18
C TRP A 5 -11.65 -20.82 -0.67
N LYS A 6 -10.40 -20.84 -0.21
CA LYS A 6 -10.09 -20.75 1.22
C LYS A 6 -10.15 -19.30 1.65
N PHE A 7 -11.34 -18.83 2.02
CA PHE A 7 -11.48 -17.61 2.80
C PHE A 7 -10.56 -17.74 4.04
N GLY A 8 -9.55 -16.86 4.13
CA GLY A 8 -8.88 -16.61 5.40
C GLY A 8 -9.93 -16.31 6.47
N SER A 9 -9.63 -16.59 7.75
CA SER A 9 -10.66 -16.45 8.80
C SER A 9 -11.33 -15.08 8.69
N ARG A 10 -12.66 -15.09 8.50
CA ARG A 10 -13.46 -13.90 8.16
C ARG A 10 -13.17 -12.70 9.07
N ASN A 11 -12.80 -12.97 10.31
CA ASN A 11 -12.40 -12.00 11.32
C ASN A 11 -11.09 -11.27 10.97
N LEU A 12 -10.07 -11.95 10.44
CA LEU A 12 -8.80 -11.32 10.05
C LEU A 12 -8.98 -10.37 8.86
N THR A 13 -9.79 -10.75 7.88
CA THR A 13 -10.12 -9.89 6.73
C THR A 13 -10.81 -8.61 7.17
N ILE A 14 -11.78 -8.70 8.08
CA ILE A 14 -12.48 -7.54 8.63
C ILE A 14 -11.50 -6.62 9.38
N ILE A 15 -10.63 -7.20 10.22
CA ILE A 15 -9.62 -6.44 10.97
C ILE A 15 -8.67 -5.70 10.00
N GLN A 16 -8.21 -6.36 8.93
CA GLN A 16 -7.35 -5.73 7.91
C GLN A 16 -8.03 -4.56 7.21
N ILE A 17 -9.31 -4.70 6.84
CA ILE A 17 -10.10 -3.62 6.23
C ILE A 17 -10.22 -2.45 7.20
N VAL A 18 -10.57 -2.71 8.46
CA VAL A 18 -10.74 -1.65 9.47
C VAL A 18 -9.43 -0.91 9.70
N ILE A 19 -8.31 -1.61 9.88
CA ILE A 19 -6.99 -0.98 10.06
C ILE A 19 -6.60 -0.16 8.82
N GLY A 20 -6.81 -0.71 7.62
CA GLY A 20 -6.50 -0.01 6.38
C GLY A 20 -7.35 1.26 6.19
N LEU A 21 -8.63 1.22 6.56
CA LEU A 21 -9.53 2.38 6.56
C LEU A 21 -9.07 3.45 7.56
N VAL A 22 -8.69 3.05 8.78
CA VAL A 22 -8.17 3.97 9.79
C VAL A 22 -6.92 4.68 9.27
N PHE A 23 -5.99 3.95 8.67
CA PHE A 23 -4.79 4.56 8.08
C PHE A 23 -5.13 5.50 6.92
N GLY A 24 -6.01 5.10 6.01
CA GLY A 24 -6.43 5.92 4.87
C GLY A 24 -7.12 7.21 5.29
N ILE A 25 -8.05 7.15 6.25
CA ILE A 25 -8.76 8.32 6.77
C ILE A 25 -7.81 9.24 7.51
N ALA A 26 -6.96 8.70 8.39
CA ALA A 26 -6.01 9.50 9.16
C ALA A 26 -5.00 10.22 8.25
N THR A 27 -4.44 9.52 7.26
CA THR A 27 -3.52 10.17 6.30
C THR A 27 -4.23 11.15 5.39
N GLY A 28 -5.44 10.85 4.92
CA GLY A 28 -6.26 11.81 4.17
C GLY A 28 -6.47 13.10 4.98
N TYR A 29 -6.90 12.97 6.24
CA TYR A 29 -7.10 14.11 7.13
C TYR A 29 -5.81 14.94 7.30
N LEU A 30 -4.66 14.29 7.50
CA LEU A 30 -3.37 14.98 7.63
C LEU A 30 -3.01 15.75 6.36
N ILE A 31 -3.17 15.14 5.18
CA ILE A 31 -2.83 15.76 3.89
C ILE A 31 -3.71 16.98 3.61
N PHE A 32 -5.01 16.93 3.94
CA PHE A 32 -5.93 18.05 3.68
C PHE A 32 -5.81 19.18 4.69
N ASN A 33 -5.37 18.93 5.94
CA ASN A 33 -5.25 19.97 6.97
C ASN A 33 -3.86 20.61 7.04
N TYR A 34 -2.81 19.91 6.61
CA TYR A 34 -1.44 20.44 6.64
C TYR A 34 -0.98 20.79 5.22
N THR A 35 -1.09 22.07 4.86
CA THR A 35 -0.65 22.60 3.56
C THR A 35 0.87 22.63 3.41
N THR A 36 1.60 22.76 4.51
CA THR A 36 3.07 22.73 4.56
C THR A 36 3.53 21.55 5.40
N MET A 37 3.88 20.45 4.74
CA MET A 37 4.53 19.30 5.38
C MET A 37 6.03 19.33 5.11
N THR A 38 6.82 19.10 6.16
CA THR A 38 8.24 18.80 5.99
C THR A 38 8.42 17.53 5.16
N GLY A 39 9.55 17.40 4.46
CA GLY A 39 9.83 16.23 3.62
C GLY A 39 9.67 14.89 4.35
N MET A 40 10.02 14.83 5.65
CA MET A 40 9.82 13.63 6.47
C MET A 40 8.33 13.37 6.80
N GLN A 41 7.56 14.39 7.17
CA GLN A 41 6.12 14.22 7.44
C GLN A 41 5.38 13.74 6.20
N TYR A 42 5.76 14.28 5.04
CA TYR A 42 5.21 13.87 3.76
C TYR A 42 5.55 12.41 3.43
N PHE A 43 6.81 12.01 3.65
CA PHE A 43 7.26 10.63 3.50
C PHE A 43 6.42 9.67 4.35
N PHE A 44 6.23 9.98 5.63
CA PHE A 44 5.42 9.16 6.53
C PHE A 44 3.97 9.06 6.03
N CYS A 45 3.36 10.16 5.62
CA CYS A 45 1.99 10.13 5.09
C CYS A 45 1.85 9.23 3.86
N ARG A 46 2.83 9.23 2.96
CA ARG A 46 2.84 8.34 1.78
C ARG A 46 2.97 6.87 2.16
N VAL A 47 3.82 6.54 3.12
CA VAL A 47 3.99 5.17 3.63
C VAL A 47 2.69 4.68 4.25
N PHE A 48 2.08 5.47 5.13
CA PHE A 48 0.81 5.10 5.79
C PHE A 48 -0.34 4.96 4.80
N LEU A 49 -0.46 5.85 3.81
CA LEU A 49 -1.48 5.76 2.77
C LEU A 49 -1.29 4.50 1.90
N SER A 50 -0.05 4.23 1.48
CA SER A 50 0.27 3.05 0.67
C SER A 50 0.00 1.75 1.43
N LEU A 51 0.32 1.71 2.74
CA LEU A 51 -0.01 0.57 3.62
C LEU A 51 -1.53 0.40 3.76
N GLY A 52 -2.28 1.49 3.96
CA GLY A 52 -3.74 1.45 4.08
C GLY A 52 -4.41 0.88 2.84
N ILE A 53 -4.04 1.39 1.65
CA ILE A 53 -4.55 0.90 0.37
C ILE A 53 -4.19 -0.57 0.15
N THR A 54 -2.97 -0.96 0.54
CA THR A 54 -2.50 -2.34 0.41
C THR A 54 -3.28 -3.30 1.30
N LEU A 55 -3.55 -2.92 2.56
CA LEU A 55 -4.35 -3.71 3.50
C LEU A 55 -5.79 -3.86 3.03
N ILE A 56 -6.43 -2.77 2.59
CA ILE A 56 -7.79 -2.80 2.04
C ILE A 56 -7.81 -3.67 0.80
N GLY A 57 -6.92 -3.41 -0.16
CA GLY A 57 -6.83 -4.19 -1.38
C GLY A 57 -6.66 -5.68 -1.06
N SER A 58 -5.82 -6.03 -0.07
CA SER A 58 -5.57 -7.41 0.34
C SER A 58 -6.77 -8.17 0.82
N ALA A 59 -7.77 -7.46 1.34
CA ALA A 59 -9.02 -8.03 1.74
C ALA A 59 -10.04 -8.17 0.60
N PHE A 60 -9.89 -7.40 -0.50
CA PHE A 60 -10.84 -7.37 -1.61
C PHE A 60 -10.41 -8.14 -2.86
N LEU A 61 -9.11 -8.19 -3.19
CA LEU A 61 -8.62 -8.98 -4.33
C LEU A 61 -7.86 -10.22 -3.83
N GLU A 62 -8.52 -11.36 -3.85
CA GLU A 62 -7.86 -12.64 -3.62
C GLU A 62 -7.05 -13.03 -4.86
N GLY A 63 -5.75 -12.76 -4.81
CA GLY A 63 -4.84 -13.04 -5.91
C GLY A 63 -3.39 -12.71 -5.57
N THR A 64 -2.46 -13.49 -6.10
CA THR A 64 -1.02 -13.24 -5.95
C THR A 64 -0.57 -12.32 -7.08
N VAL A 65 -0.40 -11.03 -6.78
CA VAL A 65 0.24 -10.10 -7.71
C VAL A 65 1.74 -10.39 -7.72
N LYS A 66 2.24 -10.93 -8.82
CA LYS A 66 3.66 -11.23 -9.00
C LYS A 66 4.30 -10.10 -9.79
N ILE A 67 5.09 -9.27 -9.10
CA ILE A 67 5.89 -8.24 -9.76
C ILE A 67 7.30 -8.77 -9.89
N ASN A 68 7.76 -8.90 -11.13
CA ASN A 68 9.15 -9.20 -11.45
C ASN A 68 9.79 -7.91 -11.95
N TRP A 69 10.58 -7.26 -11.09
CA TRP A 69 11.22 -6.00 -11.44
C TRP A 69 12.72 -6.18 -11.62
N THR A 70 13.26 -5.61 -12.69
CA THR A 70 14.69 -5.65 -13.03
C THR A 70 15.18 -4.21 -13.15
N ILE A 71 15.79 -3.69 -12.09
CA ILE A 71 16.28 -2.29 -12.04
C ILE A 71 17.64 -2.16 -12.75
N SER A 72 18.37 -3.27 -12.87
CA SER A 72 19.58 -3.44 -13.70
C SER A 72 19.90 -4.93 -13.84
N LYS A 73 20.80 -5.32 -14.75
CA LYS A 73 21.20 -6.74 -15.03
C LYS A 73 21.58 -7.57 -13.80
N VAL A 74 21.81 -6.95 -12.63
CA VAL A 74 22.30 -7.58 -11.40
C VAL A 74 21.21 -7.72 -10.32
N LEU A 75 20.13 -6.93 -10.32
CA LEU A 75 19.13 -6.95 -9.25
C LEU A 75 17.72 -7.25 -9.79
N SER A 76 17.23 -8.46 -9.50
CA SER A 76 15.84 -8.87 -9.71
C SER A 76 15.11 -8.86 -8.37
N VAL A 77 14.17 -7.94 -8.20
CA VAL A 77 13.29 -7.89 -7.03
C VAL A 77 12.00 -8.61 -7.38
N LYS A 78 11.72 -9.69 -6.66
CA LYS A 78 10.48 -10.46 -6.78
C LYS A 78 9.60 -10.15 -5.57
N ALA A 79 8.52 -9.43 -5.78
CA ALA A 79 7.51 -9.17 -4.77
C ALA A 79 6.24 -9.95 -5.11
N PHE A 80 5.63 -10.58 -4.11
CA PHE A 80 4.45 -11.43 -4.28
C PHE A 80 3.27 -10.92 -3.45
N GLY A 81 2.09 -10.86 -4.08
CA GLY A 81 0.86 -10.41 -3.44
C GLY A 81 0.87 -8.91 -3.16
N TRP A 82 0.27 -8.54 -2.04
CA TRP A 82 -0.03 -7.16 -1.67
C TRP A 82 1.20 -6.31 -1.35
N ILE A 83 2.27 -6.93 -0.87
CA ILE A 83 3.57 -6.25 -0.70
C ILE A 83 4.08 -5.66 -2.04
N ALA A 84 3.71 -6.28 -3.17
CA ALA A 84 4.09 -5.82 -4.49
C ALA A 84 3.32 -4.55 -4.88
N ILE A 85 2.03 -4.48 -4.54
CA ILE A 85 1.19 -3.29 -4.71
C ILE A 85 1.68 -2.16 -3.82
N PHE A 86 2.06 -2.44 -2.58
CA PHE A 86 2.70 -1.45 -1.70
C PHE A 86 3.94 -0.85 -2.35
N ILE A 87 4.86 -1.70 -2.82
CA ILE A 87 6.09 -1.26 -3.48
C ILE A 87 5.76 -0.44 -4.74
N LEU A 88 4.76 -0.85 -5.53
CA LEU A 88 4.38 -0.16 -6.75
C LEU A 88 3.79 1.22 -6.45
N LEU A 89 2.81 1.32 -5.54
CA LEU A 89 2.22 2.60 -5.14
C LEU A 89 3.26 3.55 -4.52
N TYR A 90 4.18 3.00 -3.74
CA TYR A 90 5.21 3.78 -3.07
C TYR A 90 6.33 4.26 -4.01
N TYR A 91 6.86 3.39 -4.89
CA TYR A 91 7.97 3.75 -5.77
C TYR A 91 7.54 4.41 -7.09
N PHE A 92 6.39 4.06 -7.67
CA PHE A 92 5.99 4.54 -9.00
C PHE A 92 5.22 5.86 -9.00
N ASN A 93 4.83 6.38 -7.84
CA ASN A 93 4.27 7.74 -7.75
C ASN A 93 5.09 8.59 -6.78
N PRO A 94 6.30 9.07 -7.13
CA PRO A 94 7.06 10.01 -6.33
C PRO A 94 6.66 11.47 -6.68
N PRO A 95 5.70 12.07 -5.96
CA PRO A 95 5.51 13.51 -5.99
C PRO A 95 6.73 14.20 -5.39
N SER A 96 7.15 15.28 -6.05
CA SER A 96 8.14 16.21 -5.52
C SER A 96 7.74 16.64 -4.11
N ALA A 97 8.69 16.57 -3.16
CA ALA A 97 8.48 17.07 -1.82
C ALA A 97 8.03 18.54 -1.89
N PRO A 98 7.10 18.99 -1.03
CA PRO A 98 6.73 20.40 -0.97
C PRO A 98 7.99 21.23 -0.72
N ILE A 99 8.22 22.22 -1.58
CA ILE A 99 9.30 23.19 -1.39
C ILE A 99 8.81 24.16 -0.31
N PRO A 100 9.59 24.40 0.76
CA PRO A 100 9.21 25.35 1.83
C PRO A 100 9.01 26.77 1.32
#